data_AF-A0A7S3X5E3-F1
#
_entry.id   AF-A0A7S3X5E3-F1
#
_cell.length_a   1.000
_cell.length_b   1.000
_cell.length_c   1.000
_cell.angle_alpha   90.00
_cell.angle_beta   90.00
_cell.angle_gamma   90.00
#
_symmetry.space_group_name_H-M   'P 1'
#
loop_
_entity.id
_entity.type
_entity.pdbx_description
1 polymer ?
#
loop_
_entity_poly.entity_id
_entity_poly.type
_entity_poly.pdbx_seq_one_letter_code
_entity_poly.pdbx_strand_id
1 'polypeptide(L)'
;EALPIAPARPEWQPGKATLCKKCQAPRPERAHHCVLCGVCVLRMDHHCPWINNCVGFRNYKFFVLLGVYACLASIIAVATSLPELVYCAGALTRLEDGT
;
A
#
# COMPACT_ATOMS: atom_id res chain seq x y z
N GLU A 1 -15.96 40.98 -1.66
CA GLU A 1 -15.04 40.49 -0.62
C GLU A 1 -14.36 39.23 -1.15
N ALA A 2 -13.09 39.32 -1.53
CA ALA A 2 -12.38 38.16 -2.07
C ALA A 2 -11.97 37.25 -0.90
N LEU A 3 -12.31 35.97 -0.99
CA LEU A 3 -11.87 34.96 -0.01
C LEU A 3 -10.34 35.00 0.09
N PRO A 4 -9.75 34.93 1.31
CA PRO A 4 -8.31 34.97 1.47
C PRO A 4 -7.69 33.80 0.70
N ILE A 5 -6.94 34.11 -0.35
CA ILE A 5 -6.12 33.16 -1.07
C ILE A 5 -5.12 32.63 -0.04
N ALA A 6 -5.28 31.37 0.37
CA ALA A 6 -4.35 30.75 1.29
C ALA A 6 -2.92 30.91 0.72
N PRO A 7 -1.93 31.35 1.52
CA PRO A 7 -0.58 31.52 1.03
C PRO A 7 -0.12 30.20 0.40
N ALA A 8 0.50 30.28 -0.77
CA ALA A 8 1.07 29.13 -1.44
C ALA A 8 1.87 28.32 -0.42
N ARG A 9 1.53 27.03 -0.29
CA ARG A 9 2.23 26.10 0.61
C ARG A 9 3.72 26.30 0.40
N PRO A 10 4.54 26.38 1.46
CA PRO A 10 5.96 26.67 1.31
C PRO A 10 6.50 25.69 0.27
N GLU A 11 6.96 26.31 -0.81
CA GLU A 11 7.74 25.76 -1.90
C GLU A 11 8.47 24.50 -1.44
N TRP A 12 8.40 23.41 -2.21
CA TRP A 12 9.22 22.23 -1.94
C TRP A 12 10.68 22.69 -1.80
N GLN A 13 11.24 22.62 -0.59
CA GLN A 13 12.59 23.08 -0.29
C GLN A 13 13.54 21.87 -0.24
N PRO A 14 14.18 21.49 -1.35
CA PRO A 14 15.13 20.39 -1.37
C PRO A 14 16.25 20.61 -0.34
N GLY A 15 16.63 19.55 0.39
CA GLY A 15 17.70 19.59 1.37
C GLY A 15 17.39 20.29 2.70
N LYS A 16 16.19 20.85 2.91
CA LYS A 16 15.82 21.51 4.18
C LYS A 16 14.84 20.67 5.00
N ALA A 17 15.19 20.42 6.26
CA ALA A 17 14.27 19.82 7.23
C ALA A 17 13.17 20.83 7.61
N THR A 18 11.93 20.36 7.68
CA THR A 18 10.80 21.13 8.21
C THR A 18 10.56 20.77 9.67
N LEU A 19 9.60 21.39 10.37
CA LEU A 19 9.22 20.99 11.73
C LEU A 19 7.85 20.29 11.72
N CYS A 20 7.71 19.16 12.40
CA CYS A 20 6.41 18.54 12.62
C CYS A 20 5.75 19.13 13.87
N LYS A 21 4.60 19.80 13.72
CA LYS A 21 3.82 20.33 14.85
C LYS A 21 3.25 19.24 15.78
N LYS A 22 2.99 18.03 15.28
CA LYS A 22 2.44 16.93 16.10
C LYS A 22 3.51 16.21 16.90
N CYS A 23 4.67 15.95 16.29
CA CYS A 23 5.80 15.30 16.96
C CYS A 23 6.71 16.29 17.71
N GLN A 24 6.59 17.60 17.48
CA GLN A 24 7.49 18.64 18.01
C GLN A 24 8.98 18.34 17.70
N ALA A 25 9.23 17.80 16.51
CA ALA A 25 10.55 17.36 16.09
C ALA A 25 10.85 17.78 14.63
N PRO A 26 12.14 17.94 14.26
CA PRO A 26 12.53 18.12 12.88
C PRO A 26 12.01 16.97 12.02
N ARG A 27 11.35 17.32 10.93
CA ARG A 27 10.84 16.43 9.90
C ARG A 27 11.79 16.51 8.70
N PRO A 28 12.62 15.48 8.48
CA PRO A 28 13.55 15.44 7.36
C PRO A 28 12.86 15.61 6.01
N GLU A 29 13.66 15.86 4.96
CA GLU A 29 13.14 15.94 3.60
C GLU A 29 12.33 14.68 3.25
N ARG A 30 11.19 14.87 2.56
CA ARG A 30 10.25 13.81 2.15
C ARG A 30 9.62 12.99 3.29
N ALA A 31 9.87 13.34 4.56
CA ALA A 31 9.18 12.72 5.68
C ALA A 31 7.78 13.34 5.86
N HIS A 32 6.79 12.52 6.22
CA HIS A 32 5.43 12.97 6.50
C HIS A 32 4.95 12.38 7.83
N HIS A 33 4.11 13.12 8.56
CA HIS A 33 3.51 12.63 9.80
C HIS A 33 2.28 11.79 9.45
N CYS A 34 2.31 10.51 9.79
CA CYS A 34 1.13 9.66 9.68
C CYS A 34 0.29 9.83 10.95
N VAL A 35 -0.97 10.25 10.78
CA VAL A 35 -1.89 10.43 11.92
C VAL A 35 -2.26 9.08 12.55
N LEU A 36 -2.41 8.04 11.74
CA LEU A 36 -2.75 6.69 12.19
C LEU A 36 -1.64 6.05 13.02
N CYS A 37 -0.38 6.19 12.58
CA CYS A 37 0.77 5.67 13.32
C CYS A 37 1.28 6.64 14.41
N GLY A 38 0.81 7.89 14.45
CA GLY A 38 1.25 8.90 15.42
C GLY A 38 2.71 9.35 15.29
N VAL A 39 3.37 9.08 14.17
CA VAL A 39 4.82 9.30 14.00
C VAL A 39 5.17 9.87 12.62
N CYS A 40 6.26 10.62 12.53
CA CYS A 40 6.86 10.98 11.26
C CYS A 40 7.59 9.80 10.61
N VAL A 41 7.16 9.46 9.40
CA VAL A 41 7.72 8.37 8.59
C VAL A 41 8.64 8.98 7.53
N LEU A 42 9.89 8.52 7.48
CA LEU A 42 10.87 8.97 6.49
C LEU A 42 10.51 8.46 5.09
N ARG A 43 10.60 9.33 4.07
CA ARG A 43 10.18 9.04 2.69
C ARG A 43 8.83 8.30 2.68
N MET A 44 7.86 8.83 3.43
CA MET A 44 6.55 8.21 3.57
C MET A 44 5.88 8.16 2.21
N ASP A 45 5.39 6.97 1.85
CA ASP A 45 4.55 6.78 0.68
C ASP A 45 3.07 6.86 1.12
N HIS A 46 2.62 5.90 1.91
CA HIS A 46 1.26 5.89 2.47
C HIS A 46 1.16 5.08 3.77
N HIS A 47 0.04 5.21 4.48
CA HIS A 47 -0.36 4.23 5.49
C HIS A 47 -1.22 3.17 4.81
N CYS A 48 -0.78 1.91 4.89
CA CYS A 48 -1.45 0.81 4.22
C CYS A 48 -2.25 0.00 5.23
N PRO A 49 -3.60 -0.01 5.14
CA PRO A 49 -4.44 -0.80 6.05
C PRO A 49 -4.16 -2.30 5.94
N TRP A 50 -3.79 -2.78 4.75
CA TRP A 50 -3.57 -4.20 4.47
C TRP A 50 -2.41 -4.82 5.27
N ILE A 51 -1.38 -4.02 5.54
CA ILE A 51 -0.24 -4.43 6.39
C ILE A 51 -0.28 -3.77 7.77
N ASN A 52 -1.37 -3.05 8.07
CA ASN A 52 -1.56 -2.25 9.29
C ASN A 52 -0.32 -1.42 9.67
N ASN A 53 0.34 -0.81 8.67
CA ASN A 53 1.60 -0.11 8.87
C ASN A 53 1.84 0.94 7.76
N CYS A 54 2.69 1.92 8.06
CA CYS A 54 3.17 2.85 7.05
C CYS A 54 4.20 2.20 6.12
N VAL A 55 4.06 2.48 4.83
CA VAL A 55 5.07 2.24 3.81
C VAL A 55 5.94 3.49 3.70
N GLY A 56 7.24 3.32 3.92
CA GLY A 56 8.22 4.40 3.83
C GLY A 56 9.62 3.86 3.63
N PHE A 57 10.64 4.67 3.91
CA PHE A 57 12.03 4.36 3.58
C PHE A 57 12.50 2.97 4.03
N ARG A 58 12.17 2.58 5.28
CA ARG A 58 12.68 1.35 5.90
C ARG A 58 12.03 0.07 5.38
N ASN A 59 10.86 0.15 4.73
CA ASN A 59 10.11 -1.03 4.30
C ASN A 59 9.56 -0.97 2.88
N TYR A 60 9.84 0.09 2.11
CA TYR A 60 9.38 0.22 0.73
C TYR A 60 9.76 -1.00 -0.14
N LYS A 61 11.01 -1.48 -0.03
CA LYS A 61 11.45 -2.68 -0.75
C LYS A 61 10.62 -3.92 -0.38
N PHE A 62 10.37 -4.11 0.92
CA PHE A 62 9.59 -5.26 1.40
C PHE A 62 8.13 -5.17 0.95
N PHE A 63 7.55 -3.98 0.91
CA PHE A 63 6.19 -3.76 0.41
C PHE A 63 6.08 -4.11 -1.09
N VAL A 64 7.06 -3.71 -1.91
CA VAL A 64 7.09 -4.11 -3.33
C VAL A 64 7.24 -5.63 -3.48
N LEU A 65 8.14 -6.25 -2.70
CA LEU A 65 8.32 -7.70 -2.71
C LEU A 65 7.06 -8.45 -2.25
N LEU A 66 6.32 -7.93 -1.28
CA LEU A 66 5.02 -8.49 -0.86
C LEU A 66 4.05 -8.58 -2.05
N GLY A 67 3.94 -7.52 -2.85
CA GLY A 67 3.10 -7.53 -4.06
C GLY A 67 3.57 -8.57 -5.10
N VAL A 68 4.87 -8.65 -5.35
CA VAL A 68 5.45 -9.64 -6.28
C VAL A 68 5.14 -11.07 -5.81
N TYR A 69 5.39 -11.38 -4.54
CA TYR A 69 5.13 -12.71 -4.00
C TYR A 69 3.63 -13.03 -3.94
N ALA A 70 2.76 -12.07 -3.66
CA ALA A 70 1.31 -12.27 -3.71
C ALA A 70 0.84 -12.63 -5.13
N CYS A 71 1.36 -11.96 -6.17
CA CYS A 71 1.06 -12.31 -7.57
C CYS A 71 1.55 -13.71 -7.91
N LEU A 72 2.79 -14.06 -7.55
CA LEU A 72 3.35 -15.39 -7.80
C LEU A 72 2.56 -16.48 -7.07
N ALA A 73 2.24 -16.28 -5.80
CA ALA A 73 1.43 -17.21 -5.02
C ALA A 73 0.03 -17.40 -5.64
N SER A 74 -0.59 -16.32 -6.11
CA SER A 74 -1.89 -16.38 -6.79
C SER A 74 -1.82 -17.17 -8.11
N ILE A 75 -0.76 -16.96 -8.91
CA ILE A 75 -0.52 -17.73 -10.14
C ILE A 75 -0.34 -19.21 -9.83
N ILE A 76 0.50 -19.53 -8.83
CA ILE A 76 0.74 -20.91 -8.41
C ILE A 76 -0.57 -21.54 -7.94
N ALA A 77 -1.32 -20.88 -7.06
CA ALA A 77 -2.59 -21.38 -6.56
C ALA A 77 -3.56 -21.72 -7.69
N VAL A 78 -3.77 -20.80 -8.64
CA VAL A 78 -4.62 -21.01 -9.82
C VAL A 78 -4.09 -22.17 -10.67
N ALA A 79 -2.81 -22.21 -10.97
CA ALA A 79 -2.21 -23.28 -11.78
C ALA A 79 -2.39 -24.66 -11.14
N THR A 80 -2.30 -24.74 -9.81
CA THR A 80 -2.45 -25.99 -9.06
C THR A 80 -3.88 -26.38 -8.75
N SER A 81 -4.86 -25.47 -8.81
CA SER A 81 -6.26 -25.76 -8.49
C SER A 81 -7.17 -25.82 -9.71
N LEU A 82 -6.73 -25.27 -10.85
CA LEU A 82 -7.53 -25.21 -12.07
C LEU A 82 -7.86 -26.59 -12.66
N PRO A 83 -6.92 -27.57 -12.73
CA PRO A 83 -7.23 -28.90 -13.25
C PRO A 83 -8.34 -29.61 -12.46
N GLU A 84 -8.26 -29.55 -11.14
CA GLU A 84 -9.23 -30.12 -10.20
C GLU A 84 -10.58 -29.42 -10.33
N LEU A 85 -10.57 -28.09 -10.44
CA LEU A 85 -11.78 -27.31 -10.65
C LEU A 85 -12.47 -27.68 -11.97
N VAL A 86 -11.70 -27.82 -13.07
CA VAL A 86 -12.23 -28.22 -14.37
C VAL A 86 -12.78 -29.64 -14.31
N TYR A 87 -12.09 -30.56 -13.65
CA TYR A 87 -12.56 -31.93 -13.45
C TYR A 87 -13.89 -31.96 -12.70
N CYS A 88 -13.97 -31.29 -11.55
CA CYS A 88 -15.18 -31.20 -10.73
C CYS A 88 -16.32 -30.51 -11.48
N ALA A 89 -16.06 -29.41 -12.18
CA ALA A 89 -17.06 -28.72 -12.98
C ALA A 89 -17.61 -29.62 -14.09
N GLY A 90 -16.74 -30.31 -14.83
CA GLY A 90 -17.17 -31.26 -15.87
C GLY A 90 -17.87 -32.51 -15.33
N ALA A 91 -17.64 -32.89 -14.07
CA ALA A 91 -18.41 -33.94 -13.42
C ALA A 91 -19.81 -33.44 -13.03
N LEU A 92 -19.92 -32.22 -12.51
CA LEU A 92 -21.20 -31.60 -12.15
C LEU A 92 -22.11 -31.42 -13.36
N THR A 93 -21.59 -30.93 -14.49
CA THR A 93 -22.39 -30.77 -15.72
C THR A 93 -22.94 -32.11 -16.20
N ARG A 94 -22.16 -33.19 -16.09
CA ARG A 94 -22.62 -34.54 -16.46
C ARG A 94 -23.78 -35.03 -15.58
N LEU A 95 -23.72 -34.73 -14.28
CA LEU A 95 -24.81 -35.05 -13.35
C LEU A 95 -26.09 -34.24 -13.65
N GLU A 96 -25.94 -32.97 -14.03
CA GLU A 96 -27.07 -32.11 -14.42
C GLU A 96 -27.73 -32.58 -15.72
N ASP A 97 -26.94 -33.06 -16.69
CA ASP A 97 -27.42 -33.58 -17.97
C ASP A 97 -28.08 -34.98 -17.87
N GLY A 98 -28.08 -35.59 -16.68
CA GLY A 98 -28.79 -36.84 -16.41
C GLY A 98 -28.14 -38.10 -16.99
N THR A 99 -26.85 -38.07 -17.33
CA THR A 99 -26.04 -39.25 -17.67
C THR A 99 -25.11 -39.66 -16.54
#